data_AF-A0A7R9YKC3-F1
#
_entry.id   AF-A0A7R9YKC3-F1
#
_cell.length_a   1.000
_cell.length_b   1.000
_cell.length_c   1.000
_cell.angle_alpha   90.00
_cell.angle_beta   90.00
_cell.angle_gamma   90.00
#
_symmetry.space_group_name_H-M   'P 1'
#
loop_
_entity.id
_entity.type
_entity.pdbx_description
1 polymer ?
#
loop_
_entity_poly.entity_id
_entity_poly.type
_entity_poly.pdbx_seq_one_letter_code
_entity_poly.pdbx_strand_id
1 'polypeptide(L)'
;AGAPDPEALLLSLRALEGALWRVARVCLPIMFERAEGQGALCDYSMFYNRLRQFIGGWELAYEGVEHGPFGGGRTVRLAGPSGAMSALLPTVDAFLGIGMSHKALHTLLTDFEAYMPTEHSRFIRAVRDHRPKLRAYLVGLLHAQDKSQPPLPLPQQQQQQQQLPDAAAAAVRATPTDGCEADADALVSTYNECINRVLDFRWRHFQ
;
A
#
# COMPACT_ATOMS: atom_id res chain seq x y z
N ALA A 1 13.22 15.32 15.07
CA ALA A 1 13.60 14.80 13.74
C ALA A 1 13.30 15.88 12.72
N GLY A 2 14.26 16.26 11.88
CA GLY A 2 14.05 17.27 10.84
C GLY A 2 12.99 16.82 9.83
N ALA A 3 12.43 17.76 9.07
CA ALA A 3 11.56 17.42 7.95
C ALA A 3 12.31 16.50 6.98
N PRO A 4 11.67 15.43 6.47
CA PRO A 4 12.32 14.55 5.50
C PRO A 4 12.66 15.35 4.24
N ASP A 5 13.83 15.10 3.68
CA ASP A 5 14.23 15.64 2.39
C ASP A 5 13.24 15.17 1.30
N PRO A 6 12.51 16.09 0.63
CA PRO A 6 11.50 15.74 -0.37
C PRO A 6 12.05 14.91 -1.53
N GLU A 7 13.27 15.19 -1.98
CA GLU A 7 13.90 14.49 -3.10
C GLU A 7 14.24 13.04 -2.73
N ALA A 8 14.86 12.84 -1.57
CA ALA A 8 15.14 11.51 -1.03
C ALA A 8 13.85 10.70 -0.79
N LEU A 9 12.78 11.36 -0.33
CA LEU A 9 11.48 10.73 -0.14
C LEU A 9 10.86 10.30 -1.48
N LEU A 10 10.91 11.16 -2.50
CA LEU A 10 10.42 10.85 -3.84
C LEU A 10 11.16 9.67 -4.45
N LEU A 11 12.49 9.63 -4.32
CA LEU A 11 13.30 8.52 -4.79
C LEU A 11 12.92 7.21 -4.08
N SER A 12 12.70 7.27 -2.77
CA SER A 12 12.27 6.12 -1.96
C SER A 12 10.88 5.62 -2.36
N LEU A 13 9.94 6.53 -2.66
CA LEU A 13 8.60 6.17 -3.13
C LEU A 13 8.61 5.55 -4.52
N ARG A 14 9.45 6.04 -5.44
CA ARG A 14 9.64 5.42 -6.76
C ARG A 14 10.23 4.02 -6.64
N ALA A 15 11.19 3.82 -5.74
CA ALA A 15 11.75 2.50 -5.46
C ALA A 15 10.69 1.55 -4.90
N LEU A 16 9.85 2.03 -3.97
CA LEU A 16 8.74 1.26 -3.41
C LEU A 16 7.71 0.90 -4.49
N GLU A 17 7.29 1.86 -5.31
CA GLU A 17 6.37 1.64 -6.43
C GLU A 17 6.90 0.56 -7.37
N GLY A 18 8.16 0.68 -7.81
CA GLY A 18 8.78 -0.29 -8.72
C GLY A 18 8.95 -1.67 -8.09
N ALA A 19 9.14 -1.76 -6.77
CA ALA A 19 9.16 -3.03 -6.04
C ALA A 19 7.76 -3.66 -5.97
N LEU A 20 6.74 -2.88 -5.64
CA LEU A 20 5.35 -3.34 -5.60
C LEU A 20 4.85 -3.79 -6.97
N TRP A 21 5.23 -3.07 -8.03
CA TRP A 21 4.95 -3.48 -9.41
C TRP A 21 5.53 -4.85 -9.71
N ARG A 22 6.81 -5.10 -9.37
CA ARG A 22 7.44 -6.42 -9.57
C ARG A 22 6.72 -7.52 -8.80
N VAL A 23 6.33 -7.25 -7.55
CA VAL A 23 5.56 -8.23 -6.76
C VAL A 23 4.25 -8.57 -7.44
N ALA A 24 3.48 -7.57 -7.87
CA ALA A 24 2.16 -7.76 -8.47
C ALA A 24 2.19 -8.34 -9.89
N ARG A 25 3.18 -7.96 -10.71
CA ARG A 25 3.22 -8.22 -12.15
C ARG A 25 4.21 -9.29 -12.56
N VAL A 26 5.19 -9.60 -11.72
CA VAL A 26 6.21 -10.61 -12.01
C VAL A 26 6.11 -11.75 -11.02
N CYS A 27 6.23 -11.47 -9.72
CA CYS A 27 6.28 -12.53 -8.70
C CYS A 27 4.96 -13.27 -8.56
N LEU A 28 3.83 -12.55 -8.51
CA LEU A 28 2.52 -13.17 -8.35
C LEU A 28 2.18 -14.08 -9.55
N PRO A 29 2.33 -13.66 -10.83
CA PRO A 29 2.12 -14.55 -11.96
C PRO A 29 3.05 -15.76 -11.99
N ILE A 30 4.32 -15.65 -11.55
CA ILE A 30 5.24 -16.80 -11.48
C ILE A 30 4.67 -17.92 -10.59
N MET A 31 3.85 -17.61 -9.58
CA MET A 31 3.19 -18.65 -8.77
C MET A 31 2.17 -19.47 -9.58
N PHE A 32 1.64 -18.91 -10.66
CA PHE A 32 0.53 -19.48 -11.43
C PHE A 32 0.89 -19.85 -12.87
N GLU A 33 1.92 -19.26 -13.46
CA GLU A 33 2.26 -19.40 -14.88
C GLU A 33 3.76 -19.70 -15.05
N ARG A 34 4.09 -20.70 -15.88
CA ARG A 34 5.43 -20.86 -16.46
C ARG A 34 5.49 -20.20 -17.85
N ALA A 35 6.71 -19.82 -18.25
CA ALA A 35 7.02 -19.55 -19.65
C ALA A 35 6.60 -20.75 -20.53
N GLU A 36 5.91 -20.42 -21.63
CA GLU A 36 5.50 -21.25 -22.77
C GLU A 36 5.38 -22.77 -22.53
N GLY A 37 4.14 -23.23 -22.34
CA GLY A 37 3.75 -24.64 -22.60
C GLY A 37 3.78 -25.61 -21.43
N GLN A 38 4.16 -25.19 -20.21
CA GLN A 38 4.29 -26.11 -19.07
C GLN A 38 3.20 -26.03 -17.99
N GLY A 39 2.07 -25.37 -18.27
CA GLY A 39 0.93 -25.27 -17.35
C GLY A 39 1.24 -24.51 -16.04
N ALA A 40 0.27 -24.47 -15.13
CA ALA A 40 0.45 -23.86 -13.82
C ALA A 40 1.36 -24.71 -12.92
N LEU A 41 2.23 -24.07 -12.14
CA LEU A 41 3.04 -24.77 -11.11
C LEU A 41 2.17 -25.44 -10.04
N CYS A 42 0.98 -24.87 -9.79
CA CYS A 42 0.00 -25.36 -8.85
C CYS A 42 -1.30 -25.66 -9.61
N ASP A 43 -1.53 -26.94 -9.93
CA ASP A 43 -2.81 -27.38 -10.48
C ASP A 43 -3.94 -27.11 -9.48
N TYR A 44 -5.03 -26.47 -9.94
CA TYR A 44 -6.13 -26.06 -9.07
C TYR A 44 -6.78 -27.27 -8.36
N SER A 45 -6.93 -28.39 -9.06
CA SER A 45 -7.52 -29.61 -8.49
C SER A 45 -6.60 -30.19 -7.41
N MET A 46 -5.29 -30.27 -7.65
CA MET A 46 -4.31 -30.68 -6.65
C MET A 46 -4.33 -29.76 -5.42
N PHE A 47 -4.32 -28.43 -5.63
CA PHE A 47 -4.34 -27.46 -4.54
C PHE A 47 -5.59 -27.63 -3.68
N TYR A 48 -6.77 -27.61 -4.29
CA TYR A 48 -8.04 -27.60 -3.58
C TYR A 48 -8.39 -28.96 -2.98
N ASN A 49 -8.24 -30.05 -3.74
CA ASN A 49 -8.68 -31.38 -3.33
C ASN A 49 -7.66 -32.14 -2.51
N ARG A 50 -6.37 -31.77 -2.57
CA ARG A 50 -5.30 -32.50 -1.87
C ARG A 50 -4.53 -31.62 -0.91
N LEU A 51 -3.87 -30.56 -1.38
CA LEU A 51 -2.98 -29.76 -0.52
C LEU A 51 -3.73 -29.03 0.60
N ARG A 52 -4.86 -28.40 0.27
CA ARG A 52 -5.65 -27.56 1.20
C ARG A 52 -6.05 -28.28 2.49
N GLN A 53 -6.26 -29.60 2.42
CA GLN A 53 -6.62 -30.42 3.58
C GLN A 53 -5.48 -30.50 4.61
N PHE A 54 -4.23 -30.47 4.16
CA PHE A 54 -3.05 -30.57 5.03
C PHE A 54 -2.62 -29.22 5.63
N ILE A 55 -2.96 -28.11 4.96
CA ILE A 55 -2.63 -26.74 5.40
C ILE A 55 -3.80 -26.04 6.11
N GLY A 56 -4.82 -26.79 6.52
CA GLY A 56 -5.89 -26.29 7.37
C GLY A 56 -5.38 -25.89 8.76
N GLY A 57 -6.19 -25.12 9.49
CA GLY A 57 -5.96 -24.89 10.92
C GLY A 57 -6.31 -26.13 11.75
N TRP A 58 -5.71 -26.23 12.94
CA TRP A 58 -5.83 -27.38 13.81
C TRP A 58 -6.28 -26.95 15.20
N GLU A 59 -7.10 -27.78 15.85
CA GLU A 59 -7.39 -27.68 17.28
C GLU A 59 -6.57 -28.75 18.00
N LEU A 60 -5.70 -28.32 18.91
CA LEU A 60 -4.67 -29.15 19.52
C LEU A 60 -4.71 -28.97 21.04
N ALA A 61 -4.64 -30.06 21.79
CA ALA A 61 -4.40 -30.03 23.23
C ALA A 61 -2.96 -30.50 23.47
N TYR A 62 -2.18 -29.72 24.23
CA TYR A 62 -0.79 -30.06 24.53
C TYR A 62 -0.74 -30.91 25.80
N GLU A 63 -0.32 -32.17 25.65
CA GLU A 63 -0.07 -33.06 26.78
C GLU A 63 1.25 -32.70 27.47
N GLY A 64 1.27 -32.73 28.81
CA GLY A 64 2.48 -32.46 29.60
C GLY A 64 2.89 -30.98 29.74
N VAL A 65 2.11 -30.04 29.20
CA VAL A 65 2.32 -28.60 29.40
C VAL A 65 1.42 -28.12 30.54
N GLU A 66 1.99 -27.81 31.70
CA GLU A 66 1.23 -27.40 32.89
C GLU A 66 1.00 -25.89 32.99
N HIS A 67 1.88 -25.08 32.38
CA HIS A 67 1.88 -23.63 32.50
C HIS A 67 1.97 -22.92 31.13
N GLY A 68 1.48 -21.68 31.07
CA GLY A 68 1.53 -20.84 29.87
C GLY A 68 0.27 -20.91 29.00
N PRO A 69 0.24 -20.22 27.84
CA PRO A 69 -0.94 -20.09 26.98
C PRO A 69 -1.42 -21.42 26.38
N PHE A 70 -0.58 -22.46 26.39
CA PHE A 70 -0.86 -23.80 25.89
C PHE A 70 -1.05 -24.83 27.02
N GLY A 71 -0.98 -24.40 28.28
CA GLY A 71 -0.95 -25.30 29.44
C GLY A 71 -2.32 -25.72 29.98
N GLY A 72 -2.31 -26.73 30.85
CA GLY A 72 -3.47 -27.16 31.63
C GLY A 72 -4.49 -27.99 30.85
N GLY A 73 -4.06 -28.71 29.81
CA GLY A 73 -4.93 -29.56 28.99
C GLY A 73 -5.92 -28.80 28.13
N ARG A 74 -5.72 -27.48 27.93
CA ARG A 74 -6.61 -26.65 27.11
C ARG A 74 -6.40 -26.94 25.62
N THR A 75 -7.52 -27.08 24.91
CA THR A 75 -7.51 -27.07 23.44
C THR A 75 -7.23 -25.65 22.94
N VAL A 76 -6.21 -25.52 22.09
CA VAL A 76 -5.83 -24.29 21.43
C VAL A 76 -6.07 -24.43 19.93
N ARG A 77 -6.64 -23.39 19.32
CA ARG A 77 -6.82 -23.32 17.88
C ARG A 77 -5.66 -22.60 17.22
N LEU A 78 -4.97 -23.29 16.33
CA LEU A 78 -3.90 -22.73 15.50
C LEU A 78 -4.40 -22.55 14.07
N ALA A 79 -4.14 -21.38 13.50
CA ALA A 79 -4.44 -21.12 12.10
C ALA A 79 -3.45 -21.89 11.21
N GLY A 80 -3.95 -22.41 10.08
CA GLY A 80 -3.11 -22.97 9.03
C GLY A 80 -2.31 -21.87 8.33
N PRO A 81 -1.23 -22.22 7.61
CA PRO A 81 -0.40 -21.24 6.93
C PRO A 81 -1.23 -20.46 5.91
N SER A 82 -1.03 -19.14 5.90
CA SER A 82 -1.75 -18.22 5.01
C SER A 82 -0.78 -17.19 4.46
N GLY A 83 -0.98 -16.77 3.21
CA GLY A 83 -0.25 -15.64 2.63
C GLY A 83 -0.43 -14.34 3.42
N ALA A 84 -1.51 -14.24 4.20
CA ALA A 84 -1.75 -13.11 5.12
C ALA A 84 -0.82 -13.09 6.34
N MET A 85 -0.06 -14.16 6.60
CA MET A 85 1.02 -14.19 7.58
C MET A 85 2.33 -13.59 7.02
N SER A 86 2.34 -13.11 5.77
CA SER A 86 3.46 -12.34 5.22
C SER A 86 3.51 -10.93 5.83
N ALA A 87 4.72 -10.48 6.20
CA ALA A 87 4.94 -9.14 6.71
C ALA A 87 4.86 -8.04 5.63
N LEU A 88 4.85 -8.41 4.35
CA LEU A 88 4.95 -7.47 3.23
C LEU A 88 3.80 -6.47 3.19
N LEU A 89 2.56 -6.95 3.00
CA LEU A 89 1.40 -6.05 2.92
C LEU A 89 1.12 -5.31 4.23
N PRO A 90 1.18 -5.92 5.43
CA PRO A 90 1.00 -5.19 6.68
C PRO A 90 1.98 -4.03 6.86
N THR A 91 3.23 -4.20 6.41
CA THR A 91 4.24 -3.13 6.43
C THR A 91 3.88 -2.00 5.47
N VAL A 92 3.55 -2.34 4.22
CA VAL A 92 3.21 -1.36 3.18
C VAL A 92 1.94 -0.59 3.55
N ASP A 93 0.92 -1.28 4.06
CA ASP A 93 -0.31 -0.67 4.55
C ASP A 93 -0.03 0.28 5.72
N ALA A 94 0.81 -0.13 6.69
CA ALA A 94 1.18 0.71 7.82
C ALA A 94 1.97 1.97 7.41
N PHE A 95 2.82 1.85 6.38
CA PHE A 95 3.63 2.92 5.82
C PHE A 95 2.78 3.92 5.01
N LEU A 96 1.97 3.42 4.07
CA LEU A 96 1.07 4.24 3.26
C LEU A 96 -0.13 4.76 4.08
N GLY A 97 -0.39 4.20 5.26
CA GLY A 97 -1.53 4.59 6.08
C GLY A 97 -2.86 4.06 5.54
N ILE A 98 -2.84 2.88 4.91
CA ILE A 98 -4.02 2.17 4.43
C ILE A 98 -4.67 1.46 5.62
N GLY A 99 -5.92 1.83 5.92
CA GLY A 99 -6.71 1.21 6.99
C GLY A 99 -7.74 0.22 6.46
N MET A 100 -7.96 -0.86 7.20
CA MET A 100 -9.05 -1.81 6.92
C MET A 100 -10.36 -1.31 7.55
N SER A 101 -11.41 -1.15 6.75
CA SER A 101 -12.72 -0.71 7.25
C SER A 101 -13.49 -1.82 7.98
N HIS A 102 -13.25 -3.08 7.61
CA HIS A 102 -13.96 -4.23 8.15
C HIS A 102 -13.31 -4.75 9.46
N LYS A 103 -13.99 -4.56 10.59
CA LYS A 103 -13.46 -4.87 11.94
C LYS A 103 -13.05 -6.33 12.12
N ALA A 104 -13.89 -7.29 11.72
CA ALA A 104 -13.59 -8.70 11.92
C ALA A 104 -12.37 -9.15 11.08
N LEU A 105 -12.20 -8.59 9.87
CA LEU A 105 -11.06 -8.89 9.03
C LEU A 105 -9.77 -8.24 9.58
N HIS A 106 -9.89 -7.02 10.11
CA HIS A 106 -8.80 -6.36 10.81
C HIS A 106 -8.31 -7.19 12.01
N THR A 107 -9.23 -7.69 12.84
CA THR A 107 -8.86 -8.56 13.98
C THR A 107 -8.13 -9.81 13.49
N LEU A 108 -8.67 -10.51 12.49
CA LEU A 108 -8.03 -11.71 11.93
C LEU A 108 -6.60 -11.43 11.41
N LEU A 109 -6.39 -10.33 10.70
CA LEU A 109 -5.07 -9.97 10.19
C LEU A 109 -4.10 -9.58 11.32
N THR A 110 -4.62 -8.96 12.37
CA THR A 110 -3.83 -8.65 13.57
C THR A 110 -3.42 -9.94 14.29
N ASP A 111 -4.30 -10.92 14.35
CA ASP A 111 -4.00 -12.24 14.93
C ASP A 111 -2.90 -12.96 14.13
N PHE A 112 -2.86 -12.79 12.79
CA PHE A 112 -1.77 -13.32 11.96
C PHE A 112 -0.41 -12.70 12.25
N GLU A 113 -0.32 -11.49 12.81
CA GLU A 113 0.98 -10.93 13.25
C GLU A 113 1.63 -11.77 14.36
N ALA A 114 0.84 -12.53 15.13
CA ALA A 114 1.38 -13.45 16.15
C ALA A 114 2.09 -14.67 15.55
N TYR A 115 1.82 -14.98 14.27
CA TYR A 115 2.46 -16.07 13.53
C TYR A 115 3.71 -15.60 12.77
N MET A 116 3.98 -14.29 12.75
CA MET A 116 5.18 -13.73 12.14
C MET A 116 6.38 -13.79 13.10
N PRO A 117 7.63 -13.88 12.59
CA PRO A 117 8.81 -13.71 13.41
C PRO A 117 8.77 -12.41 14.21
N THR A 118 9.22 -12.44 15.46
CA THR A 118 9.11 -11.33 16.41
C THR A 118 9.65 -10.01 15.86
N GLU A 119 10.79 -10.05 15.16
CA GLU A 119 11.41 -8.87 14.56
C GLU A 119 10.56 -8.26 13.43
N HIS A 120 9.85 -9.09 12.65
CA HIS A 120 8.95 -8.61 11.60
C HIS A 120 7.72 -7.92 12.20
N SER A 121 7.08 -8.55 13.20
CA SER A 121 5.92 -7.96 13.89
C SER A 121 6.31 -6.67 14.61
N ARG A 122 7.50 -6.63 15.22
CA ARG A 122 8.06 -5.42 15.84
C ARG A 122 8.27 -4.31 14.81
N PHE A 123 8.80 -4.65 13.64
CA PHE A 123 9.01 -3.69 12.56
C PHE A 123 7.69 -3.11 12.05
N ILE A 124 6.67 -3.95 11.79
CA ILE A 124 5.34 -3.50 11.37
C ILE A 124 4.74 -2.52 12.39
N ARG A 125 4.83 -2.84 13.70
CA ARG A 125 4.37 -1.95 14.77
C ARG A 125 5.15 -0.64 14.80
N ALA A 126 6.47 -0.67 14.66
CA ALA A 126 7.28 0.54 14.60
C ALA A 126 6.88 1.46 13.43
N VAL A 127 6.62 0.89 12.24
CA VAL A 127 6.13 1.66 11.07
C VAL A 127 4.71 2.21 11.33
N ARG A 128 3.84 1.41 11.95
CA ARG A 128 2.46 1.81 12.30
C ARG A 128 2.42 2.94 13.35
N ASP A 129 3.33 2.92 14.30
CA ASP A 129 3.38 3.91 15.38
C ASP A 129 4.19 5.14 15.00
N HIS A 130 5.02 5.06 13.94
CA HIS A 130 5.77 6.22 13.45
C HIS A 130 4.86 7.41 13.14
N ARG A 131 5.33 8.60 13.54
CA ARG A 131 4.69 9.89 13.33
C ARG A 131 5.75 10.91 12.88
N PRO A 132 5.40 11.85 11.97
CA PRO A 132 4.11 12.00 11.30
C PRO A 132 3.83 10.86 10.29
N LYS A 133 2.55 10.64 9.96
CA LYS A 133 2.18 9.70 8.89
C LYS A 133 2.50 10.31 7.53
N LEU A 134 2.98 9.49 6.59
CA LEU A 134 3.29 9.93 5.23
C LEU A 134 2.09 10.63 4.58
N ARG A 135 0.91 10.02 4.62
CA ARG A 135 -0.33 10.63 4.11
C ARG A 135 -0.62 12.01 4.73
N ALA A 136 -0.44 12.14 6.04
CA ALA A 136 -0.68 13.41 6.74
C ALA A 136 0.35 14.48 6.34
N TYR A 137 1.61 14.08 6.16
CA TYR A 137 2.66 14.94 5.64
C TYR A 137 2.34 15.45 4.23
N LEU A 138 1.94 14.56 3.30
CA LEU A 138 1.59 14.93 1.92
C LEU A 138 0.37 15.86 1.85
N VAL A 139 -0.68 15.60 2.63
CA VAL A 139 -1.84 16.51 2.72
C VAL A 139 -1.43 17.88 3.27
N GLY A 140 -0.51 17.91 4.24
CA GLY A 140 0.06 19.14 4.76
C GLY A 140 0.80 19.96 3.70
N LEU A 141 1.55 19.29 2.80
CA LEU A 141 2.21 19.95 1.67
C LEU A 141 1.21 20.56 0.70
N LEU A 142 0.19 19.80 0.28
CA LEU A 142 -0.85 20.29 -0.63
C LEU A 142 -1.61 21.51 -0.06
N HIS A 143 -1.98 21.47 1.21
CA HIS A 143 -2.64 22.62 1.85
C HIS A 143 -1.72 23.84 1.99
N ALA A 144 -0.41 23.65 2.11
CA ALA A 144 0.55 24.75 2.10
C ALA A 144 0.68 25.37 0.70
N GLN A 145 0.62 24.55 -0.35
CA GLN A 145 0.60 25.02 -1.74
C GLN A 145 -0.67 25.78 -2.09
N ASP A 146 -1.85 25.26 -1.72
CA ASP A 146 -3.14 25.90 -2.02
C ASP A 146 -3.25 27.31 -1.39
N LYS A 147 -2.71 27.49 -0.17
CA LYS A 147 -2.61 28.81 0.49
C LYS A 147 -1.69 29.79 -0.23
N SER A 148 -0.74 29.29 -1.02
CA SER A 148 0.20 30.12 -1.79
C SER A 148 -0.34 30.52 -3.17
N GLN A 149 -1.41 29.86 -3.64
CA GLN A 149 -2.05 30.23 -4.90
C GLN A 149 -2.97 31.45 -4.71
N PRO A 150 -2.96 32.43 -5.64
CA PRO A 150 -3.89 33.54 -5.59
C PRO A 150 -5.33 33.01 -5.76
N PRO A 151 -6.32 33.63 -5.09
CA PRO A 151 -7.71 33.18 -5.18
C PRO A 151 -8.16 33.16 -6.64
N LEU A 152 -8.79 32.04 -7.04
CA LEU A 152 -9.35 31.88 -8.38
C LEU A 152 -10.18 33.12 -8.73
N PRO A 153 -9.96 33.74 -9.90
CA PRO A 153 -10.77 34.87 -10.31
C PRO A 153 -12.22 34.41 -10.36
N LEU A 154 -13.08 35.11 -9.61
CA LEU A 154 -14.52 34.91 -9.68
C LEU A 154 -14.94 34.95 -11.16
N PRO A 155 -15.81 34.04 -11.63
CA PRO A 155 -16.33 34.10 -12.99
C PRO A 155 -16.95 35.49 -13.18
N GLN A 156 -16.24 36.37 -13.89
CA GLN A 156 -16.83 37.62 -14.35
C GLN A 156 -17.97 37.17 -15.26
N GLN A 157 -19.21 37.46 -14.85
CA GLN A 157 -20.36 37.27 -15.71
C GLN A 157 -20.05 37.99 -17.02
N GLN A 158 -19.74 37.21 -18.05
CA GLN A 158 -19.54 37.69 -19.41
C GLN A 158 -20.87 38.29 -19.85
N GLN A 159 -21.03 39.60 -19.66
CA GLN A 159 -21.93 40.39 -20.48
C GLN A 159 -21.43 40.23 -21.92
N GLN A 160 -22.12 39.38 -22.67
CA GLN A 160 -21.94 39.22 -24.10
C GLN A 160 -22.06 40.59 -24.77
N GLN A 161 -20.94 41.09 -25.30
CA GLN A 161 -20.95 41.84 -26.54
C GLN A 161 -19.87 41.27 -27.44
N GLN A 162 -20.35 40.55 -28.45
CA GLN A 162 -19.59 39.98 -29.55
C GLN A 162 -18.79 41.07 -30.26
N GLN A 163 -17.49 40.83 -30.43
CA GLN A 163 -16.75 41.24 -31.63
C GLN A 163 -15.37 40.53 -31.66
N LEU A 164 -15.20 39.64 -32.64
CA LEU A 164 -13.91 39.28 -33.24
C LEU A 164 -13.68 40.24 -34.45
N PRO A 165 -12.45 40.45 -34.98
CA PRO A 165 -11.35 39.47 -35.01
C PRO A 165 -9.90 40.02 -34.85
N ASP A 166 -8.99 39.05 -34.92
CA ASP A 166 -7.64 39.06 -35.49
C ASP A 166 -6.38 39.46 -34.71
N ALA A 167 -5.36 38.67 -35.08
CA ALA A 167 -3.91 38.84 -34.91
C ALA A 167 -3.28 38.40 -33.58
N ALA A 168 -2.58 37.27 -33.71
CA ALA A 168 -1.37 36.91 -33.00
C ALA A 168 -0.52 38.13 -32.63
N ALA A 169 -0.33 38.35 -31.33
CA ALA A 169 0.90 38.78 -30.68
C ALA A 169 0.58 39.33 -29.29
N ALA A 170 0.80 38.53 -28.25
CA ALA A 170 1.20 39.00 -26.93
C ALA A 170 1.56 37.76 -26.10
N ALA A 171 2.84 37.47 -25.94
CA ALA A 171 3.70 38.09 -24.93
C ALA A 171 3.56 37.40 -23.57
N VAL A 172 4.71 36.84 -23.16
CA VAL A 172 5.28 36.98 -21.83
C VAL A 172 4.97 35.87 -20.82
N ARG A 173 6.05 35.13 -20.56
CA ARG A 173 6.45 34.42 -19.33
C ARG A 173 5.78 33.08 -19.03
N ALA A 174 6.43 32.04 -19.53
CA ALA A 174 6.63 30.82 -18.74
C ALA A 174 8.13 30.50 -18.72
N THR A 175 8.82 30.98 -17.69
CA THR A 175 10.06 30.41 -17.11
C THR A 175 10.23 31.07 -15.72
N PRO A 176 10.95 30.44 -14.79
CA PRO A 176 10.55 29.25 -14.04
C PRO A 176 10.55 29.59 -12.54
N THR A 177 9.65 29.00 -11.75
CA THR A 177 9.78 29.05 -10.28
C THR A 177 10.02 27.64 -9.77
N ASP A 178 11.32 27.37 -9.72
CA ASP A 178 12.00 26.13 -9.44
C ASP A 178 11.77 25.56 -8.03
N GLY A 179 11.81 24.22 -7.96
CA GLY A 179 12.04 23.43 -6.75
C GLY A 179 10.77 22.86 -6.14
N CYS A 180 10.08 23.64 -5.32
CA CYS A 180 9.16 23.08 -4.32
C CYS A 180 7.79 22.62 -4.88
N GLU A 181 7.30 23.26 -5.95
CA GLU A 181 5.94 23.02 -6.46
C GLU A 181 5.85 21.73 -7.29
N ALA A 182 6.85 21.48 -8.13
CA ALA A 182 6.95 20.24 -8.91
C ALA A 182 7.20 19.00 -8.04
N ASP A 183 7.83 19.18 -6.88
CA ASP A 183 8.19 18.08 -5.98
C ASP A 183 6.98 17.55 -5.20
N ALA A 184 6.08 18.42 -4.74
CA ALA A 184 4.91 18.00 -3.97
C ALA A 184 3.88 17.25 -4.84
N ASP A 185 3.60 17.74 -6.04
CA ASP A 185 2.73 17.05 -6.99
C ASP A 185 3.32 15.69 -7.43
N ALA A 186 4.63 15.64 -7.67
CA ALA A 186 5.32 14.40 -7.99
C ALA A 186 5.28 13.39 -6.82
N LEU A 187 5.43 13.86 -5.58
CA LEU A 187 5.31 13.03 -4.37
C LEU A 187 3.90 12.44 -4.23
N VAL A 188 2.85 13.26 -4.40
CA VAL A 188 1.46 12.82 -4.31
C VAL A 188 1.12 11.84 -5.43
N SER A 189 1.55 12.14 -6.66
CA SER A 189 1.38 11.25 -7.81
C SER A 189 2.03 9.89 -7.56
N THR A 190 3.29 9.86 -7.12
CA THR A 190 4.03 8.62 -6.85
C THR A 190 3.44 7.85 -5.67
N TYR A 191 2.97 8.54 -4.64
CA TYR A 191 2.26 7.93 -3.51
C TYR A 191 0.94 7.26 -3.96
N ASN A 192 0.18 7.92 -4.83
CA ASN A 192 -1.05 7.34 -5.40
C ASN A 192 -0.73 6.14 -6.29
N GLU A 193 0.37 6.17 -7.04
CA GLU A 193 0.83 4.99 -7.78
C GLU A 193 1.18 3.83 -6.84
N CYS A 194 1.84 4.07 -5.71
CA CYS A 194 2.08 3.02 -4.71
C CYS A 194 0.76 2.39 -4.22
N ILE A 195 -0.26 3.20 -3.93
CA ILE A 195 -1.60 2.70 -3.57
C ILE A 195 -2.18 1.85 -4.71
N ASN A 196 -2.12 2.35 -5.94
CA ASN A 196 -2.61 1.62 -7.11
C ASN A 196 -1.90 0.27 -7.28
N ARG A 197 -0.59 0.17 -7.00
CA ARG A 197 0.12 -1.12 -7.03
C ARG A 197 -0.34 -2.07 -5.92
N VAL A 198 -0.64 -1.57 -4.72
CA VAL A 198 -1.24 -2.40 -3.66
C VAL A 198 -2.62 -2.90 -4.07
N LEU A 199 -3.44 -2.05 -4.69
CA LEU A 199 -4.77 -2.44 -5.19
C LEU A 199 -4.67 -3.46 -6.33
N ASP A 200 -3.74 -3.27 -7.27
CA ASP A 200 -3.48 -4.21 -8.37
C ASP A 200 -3.05 -5.58 -7.83
N PHE A 201 -2.15 -5.61 -6.84
CA PHE A 201 -1.78 -6.86 -6.16
C PHE A 201 -3.00 -7.56 -5.56
N ARG A 202 -3.81 -6.84 -4.77
CA ARG A 202 -5.00 -7.41 -4.10
C ARG A 202 -6.04 -7.90 -5.09
N TRP A 203 -6.25 -7.16 -6.18
CA TRP A 203 -7.15 -7.56 -7.26
C TRP A 203 -6.67 -8.84 -7.94
N ARG A 204 -5.39 -8.93 -8.31
CA ARG A 204 -4.81 -10.12 -8.95
C ARG A 204 -4.78 -11.33 -8.05
N HIS A 205 -4.51 -11.13 -6.76
CA HIS A 205 -4.53 -12.22 -5.77
C HIS A 205 -5.96 -12.70 -5.48
N PHE A 206 -6.98 -11.89 -5.77
CA PHE A 206 -8.37 -12.29 -5.61
C PHE A 206 -8.90 -13.13 -6.79
N GLN A 207 -8.37 -12.89 -8.00
CA GLN A 207 -8.67 -13.69 -9.20
C GLN A 207 -8.10 -15.12 -9.05
#